data_AF-A0A351AQC7-F1
#
_entry.id   AF-A0A351AQC7-F1
#
_cell.length_a   1.000
_cell.length_b   1.000
_cell.length_c   1.000
_cell.angle_alpha   90.00
_cell.angle_beta   90.00
_cell.angle_gamma   90.00
#
_symmetry.space_group_name_H-M   'P 1'
#
loop_
_entity.id
_entity.type
_entity.pdbx_description
1 polymer ?
#
loop_
_entity_poly.entity_id
_entity_poly.type
_entity_poly.pdbx_seq_one_letter_code
_entity_poly.pdbx_strand_id
1 'polypeptide(L)' 'MKRDDVLWIDILSPSGEEKHTVDEFLGEEIQSRAQAEEIESSSRFSETENAIFANTNFLMPGPEDYSMEAVSFTFV' A
#
# COMPACT_ATOMS: atom_id res chain seq x y z
N MET A 1 8.89 -16.16 -11.33
CA MET A 1 8.16 -16.62 -10.14
C MET A 1 6.68 -16.58 -10.48
N LYS A 2 5.86 -17.57 -10.11
CA LYS A 2 4.42 -17.46 -10.32
C LYS A 2 3.81 -16.66 -9.17
N ARG A 3 2.67 -15.99 -9.41
CA ARG A 3 1.96 -15.25 -8.38
C ARG A 3 1.59 -16.14 -7.18
N ASP A 4 1.17 -17.36 -7.44
CA ASP A 4 0.80 -18.35 -6.42
C ASP A 4 1.97 -18.78 -5.51
N ASP A 5 3.22 -18.45 -5.88
CA ASP A 5 4.41 -18.73 -5.08
C ASP A 5 4.75 -17.58 -4.10
N VAL A 6 4.07 -16.43 -4.18
CA VAL A 6 4.34 -15.22 -3.39
C VAL A 6 3.19 -14.96 -2.41
N LEU A 7 3.50 -14.90 -1.11
CA LEU A 7 2.52 -14.56 -0.06
C LEU A 7 2.51 -13.09 0.31
N TRP A 8 3.67 -12.44 0.29
CA TRP A 8 3.82 -11.06 0.74
C TRP A 8 4.92 -10.36 -0.06
N ILE A 9 4.59 -9.17 -0.55
CA ILE A 9 5.52 -8.20 -1.13
C ILE A 9 5.56 -7.01 -0.18
N ASP A 10 6.72 -6.71 0.36
CA ASP A 10 6.97 -5.51 1.16
C ASP A 10 7.80 -4.51 0.35
N ILE A 11 7.31 -3.28 0.23
CA ILE A 11 7.93 -2.23 -0.59
C ILE A 11 8.09 -0.95 0.25
N LEU A 12 9.34 -0.54 0.43
CA LEU A 12 9.71 0.65 1.19
C LEU A 12 10.32 1.69 0.27
N SER A 13 9.64 2.83 0.10
CA SER A 13 10.08 3.91 -0.78
C SER A 13 10.49 3.43 -2.18
N PRO A 14 9.62 2.65 -2.87
CA PRO A 14 9.96 2.07 -4.16
C PRO A 14 10.18 3.15 -5.22
N SER A 15 11.07 2.89 -6.15
CA SER A 15 11.18 3.62 -7.40
C SER A 15 9.92 3.42 -8.27
N GLY A 16 9.74 4.28 -9.28
CA GLY A 16 8.63 4.13 -10.22
C GLY A 16 8.66 2.80 -10.99
N GLU A 17 9.85 2.27 -11.26
CA GLU A 17 10.03 0.98 -11.95
C GLU A 17 9.65 -0.20 -11.05
N GLU A 18 10.06 -0.17 -9.77
CA GLU A 18 9.66 -1.19 -8.78
C GLU A 18 8.15 -1.18 -8.56
N LYS A 19 7.56 0.02 -8.43
CA LYS A 19 6.10 0.18 -8.31
C LYS A 19 5.39 -0.44 -9.52
N HIS A 20 5.80 -0.08 -10.73
CA HIS A 20 5.20 -0.62 -11.96
C HIS A 20 5.36 -2.14 -12.07
N THR A 21 6.51 -2.68 -11.69
CA THR A 21 6.76 -4.14 -11.70
C THR A 21 5.82 -4.87 -10.74
N VAL A 22 5.56 -4.29 -9.56
CA VAL A 22 4.60 -4.83 -8.59
C VAL A 22 3.18 -4.75 -9.13
N ASP A 23 2.79 -3.64 -9.75
CA ASP A 23 1.47 -3.47 -10.37
C ASP A 23 1.22 -4.55 -11.44
N GLU A 24 2.18 -4.77 -12.34
CA GLU A 24 2.08 -5.82 -13.38
C GLU A 24 2.01 -7.23 -12.77
N PHE A 25 2.76 -7.48 -11.69
CA PHE A 25 2.77 -8.78 -11.02
C PHE A 25 1.46 -9.07 -10.27
N LEU A 26 0.89 -8.06 -9.61
CA LEU A 26 -0.37 -8.14 -8.86
C LEU A 26 -1.61 -7.96 -9.75
N GLY A 27 -1.45 -7.47 -10.98
CA GLY A 27 -2.58 -7.14 -11.86
C GLY A 27 -3.50 -6.05 -11.30
N GLU A 28 -3.01 -5.28 -10.32
CA GLU A 28 -3.74 -4.25 -9.58
C GLU A 28 -2.79 -3.10 -9.30
N GLU A 29 -3.29 -1.86 -9.37
CA GLU A 29 -2.49 -0.67 -9.12
C GLU A 29 -2.35 -0.43 -7.61
N ILE A 30 -1.13 -0.40 -7.10
CA ILE A 30 -0.88 0.00 -5.71
C ILE A 30 -1.11 1.50 -5.53
N GLN A 31 -1.81 1.84 -4.44
CA GLN A 31 -2.25 3.21 -4.17
C GLN A 31 -1.09 4.20 -4.12
N SER A 32 -1.35 5.42 -4.59
CA SER A 32 -0.41 6.53 -4.44
C SER A 32 -0.34 7.01 -2.98
N ARG A 33 0.75 7.71 -2.62
CA ARG A 33 0.90 8.33 -1.30
C ARG A 33 -0.29 9.25 -0.96
N ALA A 34 -0.74 10.05 -1.92
CA ALA A 34 -1.86 10.97 -1.73
C ALA A 34 -3.16 10.23 -1.37
N GLN A 35 -3.45 9.11 -2.04
CA GLN A 35 -4.61 8.26 -1.73
C GLN A 35 -4.48 7.60 -0.35
N ALA A 36 -3.28 7.16 0.01
CA ALA A 36 -3.01 6.56 1.31
C ALA A 36 -3.19 7.56 2.47
N GLU A 37 -2.92 8.84 2.23
CA GLU A 37 -3.06 9.93 3.19
C GLU A 37 -4.50 10.47 3.30
N GLU A 38 -5.43 10.00 2.46
CA GLU A 38 -6.83 10.41 2.55
C GLU A 38 -7.45 10.01 3.89
N ILE A 39 -7.98 11.01 4.59
CA ILE A 39 -8.54 10.83 5.94
C ILE A 39 -9.98 10.35 5.94
N GLU A 40 -10.64 10.36 4.77
CA GLU A 40 -12.04 9.97 4.62
C GLU A 40 -12.23 8.48 4.91
N SER A 41 -13.28 8.14 5.66
CA SER A 41 -13.54 6.76 6.08
C SER A 41 -13.75 5.81 4.91
N SER A 42 -14.28 6.30 3.78
CA SER A 42 -14.44 5.54 2.53
C SER A 42 -13.13 5.28 1.79
N SER A 43 -12.08 6.07 2.07
CA SER A 43 -10.76 5.95 1.43
C SER A 43 -9.80 5.07 2.23
N ARG A 44 -10.10 4.82 3.52
CA ARG A 44 -9.29 3.94 4.38
C ARG A 44 -9.52 2.46 4.11
N PHE A 45 -10.70 2.08 3.64
CA PHE A 45 -11.03 0.72 3.29
C PHE A 45 -11.94 0.72 2.06
N SER A 46 -11.49 0.09 0.99
CA SER A 46 -12.27 -0.08 -0.24
C SER A 46 -11.99 -1.43 -0.89
N GLU A 47 -12.92 -1.89 -1.70
CA GLU A 47 -12.84 -3.18 -2.39
C GLU A 47 -13.26 -3.04 -3.85
N THR A 48 -12.62 -3.82 -4.71
CA THR A 48 -13.03 -4.10 -6.08
C THR A 48 -13.44 -5.57 -6.18
N GLU A 49 -13.78 -6.05 -7.38
CA GLU A 49 -14.04 -7.48 -7.60
C GLU A 49 -12.81 -8.37 -7.31
N ASN A 50 -11.61 -7.81 -7.39
CA ASN A 50 -10.35 -8.57 -7.37
C ASN A 50 -9.43 -8.20 -6.21
N ALA A 51 -9.67 -7.09 -5.52
CA ALA A 51 -8.74 -6.57 -4.53
C ALA A 51 -9.41 -5.87 -3.34
N ILE A 52 -8.73 -5.90 -2.20
CA ILE A 52 -9.06 -5.10 -1.02
C ILE A 52 -7.92 -4.13 -0.78
N PHE A 53 -8.27 -2.86 -0.56
CA PHE A 53 -7.36 -1.77 -0.24
C PHE A 53 -7.62 -1.32 1.19
N ALA A 54 -6.56 -1.29 2.01
CA ALA A 54 -6.64 -0.85 3.39
C ALA A 54 -5.49 0.11 3.72
N ASN A 55 -5.84 1.36 4.02
CA ASN A 55 -4.92 2.40 4.45
C ASN A 55 -5.00 2.60 5.95
N THR A 56 -3.85 2.57 6.61
CA THR A 56 -3.75 2.79 8.04
C THR A 56 -2.51 3.64 8.36
N ASN A 57 -2.62 4.43 9.41
CA ASN A 57 -1.50 5.24 9.87
C ASN A 57 -0.82 4.53 11.03
N PHE A 58 0.49 4.33 10.92
CA PHE A 58 1.32 3.80 11.98
C PHE A 58 1.97 4.94 12.74
N LEU A 59 1.98 4.83 14.08
CA LEU A 59 2.71 5.75 14.93
C LEU A 59 4.20 5.36 14.92
N MET A 60 5.04 6.24 14.37
CA MET A 60 6.48 6.03 14.25
C MET A 60 7.23 6.97 15.21
N PRO A 61 8.12 6.44 16.08
CA PRO A 61 8.95 7.28 16.92
C PRO A 61 10.04 7.96 16.08
N GLY A 62 10.05 9.29 16.08
CA GLY A 62 11.13 10.10 15.51
C GLY A 62 12.16 10.51 16.56
N PRO A 63 13.22 11.25 16.15
CA PRO A 63 14.30 11.68 17.06
C PRO A 63 13.84 12.62 18.18
N GLU A 64 12.81 13.44 17.92
CA GLU A 64 12.27 14.42 18.88
C GLU A 64 10.77 14.24 19.15
N ASP A 65 10.00 13.74 18.17
CA ASP A 65 8.54 13.58 18.26
C ASP A 65 8.07 12.31 17.54
N TYR A 66 6.81 11.93 17.77
CA TYR A 66 6.14 10.88 17.00
C TYR A 66 5.53 11.43 15.71
N SER A 67 5.66 10.69 14.61
CA SER A 67 4.93 10.94 13.36
C SER A 67 3.89 9.85 13.09
N MET A 68 2.85 10.21 12.35
CA MET A 68 1.92 9.23 11.78
C MET A 68 2.34 8.98 10.34
N GLU A 69 2.71 7.75 10.01
CA GLU A 69 3.09 7.35 8.65
C GLU A 69 1.97 6.54 8.01
N ALA A 70 1.50 6.98 6.84
CA ALA A 70 0.49 6.26 6.08
C ALA A 70 1.09 5.01 5.41
N VAL A 71 0.46 3.86 5.63
CA VAL A 71 0.82 2.57 5.05
C VAL A 71 -0.41 1.99 4.36
N SER A 72 -0.21 1.57 3.11
CA SER A 72 -1.23 0.93 2.28
C SER A 72 -1.01 -0.58 2.24
N PHE A 73 -2.09 -1.33 2.42
CA PHE A 73 -2.15 -2.76 2.20
C PHE A 73 -3.07 -3.05 1.02
N THR A 74 -2.61 -3.90 0.11
CA THR A 74 -3.40 -4.38 -1.02
C THR A 74 -3.44 -5.91 -0.96
N PHE A 75 -4.64 -6.47 -0.92
CA PHE A 75 -4.88 -7.91 -0.91
C PHE A 75 -5.48 -8.29 -2.25
N VAL A 76 -4.86 -9.24 -2.95
CA VAL A 76 -5.19 -9.67 -4.32
C VAL A 76 -5.11 -11.18 -4.50
#